data_AF-A0A1Y5KIA3-F1
#
_entry.id   AF-A0A1Y5KIA3-F1
#
_cell.length_a   1.000
_cell.length_b   1.000
_cell.length_c   1.000
_cell.angle_alpha   90.00
_cell.angle_beta   90.00
_cell.angle_gamma   90.00
#
_symmetry.space_group_name_H-M   'P 1'
#
loop_
_entity.id
_entity.type
_entity.pdbx_description
1 polymer ?
#
loop_
_entity_poly.entity_id
_entity_poly.type
_entity_poly.pdbx_seq_one_letter_code
_entity_poly.pdbx_strand_id
1 'polypeptide(L)'
;MNETIARIISQCEKLSEDEMNMVTDGLSRGFDRRIQNLILELTTFSHDELVITSNVISGLILTKENVPDMIEAHEQFKGTALPNTITFGRIIKD
;
A
#
# COMPACT_ATOMS: atom_id res chain seq x y z
N MET A 1 5.32 18.37 -5.93
CA MET A 1 3.85 18.20 -6.13
C MET A 1 3.57 17.35 -7.37
N ASN A 2 4.05 17.74 -8.56
CA ASN A 2 3.85 16.95 -9.78
C ASN A 2 4.46 15.54 -9.71
N GLU A 3 5.66 15.38 -9.14
CA GLU A 3 6.27 14.05 -8.93
C GLU A 3 5.45 13.16 -8.00
N THR A 4 4.85 13.74 -6.95
CA THR A 4 3.99 13.02 -6.01
C THR A 4 2.73 12.52 -6.71
N ILE A 5 2.08 13.37 -7.52
CA ILE A 5 0.90 12.99 -8.30
C ILE A 5 1.25 11.89 -9.30
N ALA A 6 2.35 12.04 -10.06
CA ALA A 6 2.80 11.03 -11.01
C ALA A 6 3.08 9.68 -10.33
N ARG A 7 3.70 9.71 -9.14
CA ARG A 7 3.91 8.51 -8.32
C ARG A 7 2.59 7.86 -7.92
N ILE A 8 1.63 8.64 -7.42
CA ILE A 8 0.31 8.14 -7.03
C ILE A 8 -0.39 7.50 -8.23
N ILE A 9 -0.38 8.14 -9.39
CA ILE A 9 -0.98 7.59 -10.62
C ILE A 9 -0.34 6.24 -10.97
N SER A 10 0.99 6.15 -10.98
CA SER A 10 1.70 4.90 -11.25
C SER A 10 1.39 3.80 -10.21
N GLN A 11 1.12 4.18 -8.96
CA GLN A 11 0.68 3.22 -7.94
C GLN A 11 -0.76 2.77 -8.16
N CYS A 12 -1.67 3.67 -8.56
CA CYS A 12 -3.05 3.33 -8.90
C CYS A 12 -3.14 2.32 -10.04
N GLU A 13 -2.23 2.38 -11.03
CA GLU A 13 -2.17 1.42 -12.15
C GLU A 13 -1.93 -0.04 -11.70
N LYS A 14 -1.45 -0.25 -10.46
CA LYS A 14 -1.23 -1.60 -9.89
C LYS A 14 -2.47 -2.16 -9.20
N LEU A 15 -3.52 -1.36 -9.06
CA LEU A 15 -4.74 -1.72 -8.36
C LEU A 15 -5.80 -2.22 -9.34
N SER A 16 -6.57 -3.22 -8.93
CA SER A 16 -7.79 -3.60 -9.63
C SER A 16 -8.86 -2.51 -9.49
N GLU A 17 -9.92 -2.61 -10.29
CA GLU A 17 -11.07 -1.70 -10.20
C GLU A 17 -11.71 -1.73 -8.79
N ASP A 18 -11.89 -2.92 -8.22
CA ASP A 18 -12.45 -3.10 -6.86
C ASP A 18 -11.54 -2.48 -5.78
N GLU A 19 -10.23 -2.69 -5.89
CA GLU A 19 -9.24 -2.08 -4.98
C GLU A 19 -9.27 -0.55 -5.12
N MET A 20 -9.43 -0.04 -6.33
CA MET A 20 -9.50 1.38 -6.58
C MET A 20 -10.77 2.02 -6.04
N ASN A 21 -11.90 1.34 -6.17
CA ASN A 21 -13.16 1.75 -5.55
C ASN A 21 -13.05 1.79 -4.02
N MET A 22 -12.45 0.75 -3.42
CA MET A 22 -12.24 0.69 -1.97
C MET A 22 -11.36 1.84 -1.46
N VAL A 23 -10.27 2.16 -2.17
CA VAL A 23 -9.40 3.31 -1.84
C VAL A 23 -10.18 4.61 -1.98
N THR A 24 -10.91 4.79 -3.08
CA THR A 24 -11.68 6.02 -3.35
C THR A 24 -12.76 6.26 -2.30
N ASP A 25 -13.47 5.22 -1.87
CA ASP A 25 -14.46 5.28 -0.79
C ASP A 25 -13.82 5.55 0.57
N GLY A 26 -12.66 4.92 0.84
CA GLY A 26 -11.88 5.15 2.04
C GLY A 26 -11.43 6.61 2.17
N LEU A 27 -10.84 7.16 1.10
CA LEU A 27 -10.39 8.54 1.03
C LEU A 27 -11.56 9.53 1.07
N SER A 28 -12.67 9.21 0.39
CA SER A 28 -13.86 10.06 0.42
C SER A 28 -14.39 10.25 1.84
N ARG A 29 -14.46 9.16 2.61
CA ARG A 29 -14.82 9.22 4.04
C ARG A 29 -13.77 9.93 4.87
N GLY A 30 -12.48 9.65 4.63
CA GLY A 30 -11.37 10.25 5.38
C GLY A 30 -11.24 11.76 5.18
N PHE A 31 -11.60 12.27 4.00
CA PHE A 31 -11.55 13.69 3.65
C PHE A 31 -12.90 14.40 3.80
N ASP A 32 -13.94 13.69 4.25
CA ASP A 32 -15.31 14.21 4.38
C ASP A 32 -15.84 14.88 3.09
N ARG A 33 -15.47 14.32 1.93
CA ARG A 33 -15.93 14.79 0.62
C ARG A 33 -16.07 13.64 -0.36
N ARG A 34 -16.98 13.79 -1.34
CA ARG A 34 -17.14 12.80 -2.40
C ARG A 34 -16.01 12.93 -3.42
N ILE A 35 -15.25 11.86 -3.62
CA ILE A 35 -14.30 11.70 -4.73
C ILE A 35 -14.97 10.81 -5.78
N GLN A 36 -15.17 11.33 -6.99
CA GLN A 36 -15.76 10.59 -8.11
C GLN A 36 -14.70 9.88 -8.94
N ASN A 37 -13.56 10.53 -9.18
CA ASN A 37 -12.45 9.95 -9.91
C ASN A 37 -11.15 10.39 -9.25
N LEU A 38 -10.54 9.47 -8.51
CA LEU A 38 -9.34 9.74 -7.73
C LEU A 38 -8.23 10.36 -8.59
N ILE A 39 -7.91 9.77 -9.75
CA ILE A 39 -6.81 10.23 -10.62
C ILE A 39 -7.03 11.66 -11.12
N LEU A 40 -8.24 11.96 -11.60
CA LEU A 40 -8.56 13.29 -12.11
C LEU A 40 -8.52 14.35 -11.00
N GLU A 41 -8.92 13.98 -9.79
CA GLU A 41 -9.03 14.89 -8.66
C GLU A 41 -7.71 15.13 -7.93
N LEU A 42 -6.66 14.34 -8.15
CA LEU A 42 -5.35 14.50 -7.48
C LEU A 42 -4.77 15.92 -7.59
N THR A 43 -5.04 16.61 -8.70
CA THR A 43 -4.55 17.99 -8.91
C THR A 43 -5.22 19.02 -8.00
N THR A 44 -6.36 18.67 -7.42
CA THR A 44 -7.14 19.50 -6.49
C THR A 44 -6.80 19.24 -5.02
N PHE A 45 -6.01 18.20 -4.75
CA PHE A 45 -5.64 17.80 -3.40
C PHE A 45 -4.56 18.72 -2.84
N SER A 46 -4.69 19.04 -1.56
CA SER A 46 -3.62 19.64 -0.78
C SER A 46 -2.42 18.69 -0.65
N HIS A 47 -1.28 19.22 -0.19
CA HIS A 47 -0.08 18.39 0.01
C HIS A 47 -0.34 17.23 0.99
N ASP A 48 -1.03 17.50 2.10
CA ASP A 48 -1.31 16.49 3.12
C ASP A 48 -2.26 15.41 2.60
N GLU A 49 -3.29 15.79 1.83
CA GLU A 49 -4.18 14.84 1.17
C GLU A 49 -3.43 13.95 0.16
N LEU A 50 -2.47 14.51 -0.58
CA LEU A 50 -1.60 13.73 -1.47
C LEU A 50 -0.72 12.74 -0.69
N VAL A 51 -0.15 13.16 0.45
CA VAL A 51 0.65 12.27 1.32
C VAL A 51 -0.22 11.14 1.86
N ILE A 52 -1.41 11.45 2.38
CA ILE A 52 -2.36 10.45 2.89
C ILE A 52 -2.75 9.48 1.78
N THR A 53 -3.13 10.00 0.61
CA THR A 53 -3.51 9.19 -0.56
C THR A 53 -2.38 8.23 -0.95
N SER A 54 -1.16 8.73 -1.06
CA SER A 54 -0.01 7.89 -1.39
C SER A 54 0.26 6.82 -0.33
N ASN A 55 0.12 7.14 0.96
CA ASN A 55 0.32 6.18 2.04
C ASN A 55 -0.76 5.10 2.05
N VAL A 56 -2.03 5.46 1.81
CA VAL A 56 -3.14 4.50 1.74
C VAL A 56 -2.92 3.52 0.59
N ILE A 57 -2.61 4.02 -0.61
CA ILE A 57 -2.35 3.18 -1.78
C ILE A 57 -1.12 2.28 -1.56
N SER A 58 -0.04 2.86 -1.04
CA SER A 58 1.19 2.09 -0.76
C SER A 58 0.94 0.99 0.27
N GLY A 59 0.18 1.30 1.33
CA GLY A 59 -0.19 0.33 2.36
C GLY A 59 -1.02 -0.82 1.79
N LEU A 60 -1.97 -0.54 0.90
CA LEU A 60 -2.75 -1.56 0.23
C LEU A 60 -1.88 -2.46 -0.66
N ILE A 61 -1.00 -1.88 -1.47
CA ILE A 61 -0.07 -2.63 -2.34
C ILE A 61 0.82 -3.53 -1.49
N LEU A 62 1.44 -3.00 -0.43
CA LEU A 62 2.28 -3.78 0.48
C LEU A 62 1.51 -4.94 1.12
N THR A 63 0.27 -4.67 1.54
CA THR A 63 -0.60 -5.70 2.14
C THR A 63 -0.87 -6.81 1.12
N LYS A 64 -1.29 -6.45 -0.10
CA LYS A 64 -1.58 -7.39 -1.17
C LYS A 64 -0.37 -8.24 -1.55
N GLU A 65 0.81 -7.63 -1.65
CA GLU A 65 2.03 -8.30 -2.08
C GLU A 65 2.63 -9.23 -1.02
N ASN A 66 2.47 -8.91 0.28
CA ASN A 66 3.23 -9.59 1.34
C ASN A 66 2.36 -10.41 2.31
N VAL A 67 1.08 -10.07 2.49
CA VAL A 67 0.21 -10.82 3.42
C VAL A 67 0.02 -12.30 3.02
N PRO A 68 -0.12 -12.67 1.73
CA PRO A 68 -0.21 -14.07 1.34
C PRO A 68 0.99 -14.89 1.84
N ASP A 69 2.20 -14.40 1.61
CA ASP A 69 3.45 -15.04 2.06
C ASP A 69 3.51 -15.15 3.60
N MET A 70 3.04 -14.12 4.31
CA MET A 70 2.97 -14.15 5.78
C MET A 70 1.98 -15.21 6.29
N ILE A 71 0.83 -15.37 5.63
CA ILE A 71 -0.16 -16.39 5.96
C ILE A 71 0.41 -17.78 5.67
N GLU A 72 1.03 -17.96 4.50
CA GLU A 72 1.66 -19.24 4.11
C GLU A 72 2.74 -19.65 5.12
N ALA A 73 3.66 -18.74 5.44
CA ALA A 73 4.69 -18.98 6.45
C ALA A 73 4.07 -19.32 7.81
N HIS A 74 3.04 -18.58 8.24
CA HIS A 74 2.38 -18.88 9.51
C HIS A 74 1.80 -20.29 9.55
N GLU A 75 1.08 -20.72 8.52
CA GLU A 75 0.49 -22.05 8.47
C GLU A 75 1.55 -23.15 8.33
N GLN A 76 2.63 -22.91 7.56
CA GLN A 76 3.74 -23.85 7.43
C GLN A 76 4.44 -24.13 8.77
N PHE A 77 4.62 -23.09 9.59
CA PHE A 77 5.36 -23.19 10.86
C PHE A 77 4.45 -23.39 12.08
N LYS A 78 3.14 -23.50 11.87
CA LYS A 78 2.17 -23.72 12.93
C LYS A 78 2.47 -25.01 13.69
N GLY A 79 2.65 -24.90 15.00
CA GLY A 79 2.97 -26.05 15.86
C GLY A 79 4.42 -26.52 15.79
N THR A 80 5.29 -25.83 15.04
CA THR A 80 6.74 -26.05 15.09
C THR A 80 7.38 -25.16 16.15
N ALA A 81 8.42 -25.67 16.81
CA ALA A 81 9.25 -24.86 17.71
C ALA A 81 10.13 -23.95 16.86
N LEU A 82 9.61 -22.77 16.51
CA LEU A 82 10.36 -21.76 15.78
C LEU A 82 11.57 -21.30 16.59
N PRO A 83 12.73 -21.07 15.96
CA PRO A 83 13.88 -20.52 16.64
C PRO A 83 13.58 -19.10 17.13
N ASN A 84 13.94 -18.80 18.38
CA ASN A 84 13.75 -17.48 18.99
C ASN A 84 14.70 -16.42 18.41
N THR A 85 15.64 -16.83 17.56
CA THR A 85 16.66 -15.98 16.95
C THR A 85 16.87 -16.41 15.50
N ILE A 86 16.70 -15.47 14.56
CA ILE A 86 17.05 -15.64 13.16
C ILE A 86 18.23 -14.73 12.87
N THR A 87 19.36 -15.31 12.44
CA THR A 87 20.54 -14.55 11.98
C THR A 87 20.66 -14.69 10.47
N PHE A 88 20.54 -13.58 9.76
CA PHE A 88 20.91 -13.50 8.35
C PHE A 88 22.44 -13.40 8.26
N GLY A 89 23.05 -14.21 7.39
CA GLY A 89 24.50 -14.21 7.19
C GLY A 89 25.03 -12.81 6.87
N ARG A 90 26.23 -12.48 7.35
CA ARG A 90 26.91 -11.22 7.00
C ARG A 90 27.01 -11.13 5.48
N ILE A 91 26.54 -10.03 4.90
CA ILE A 91 26.93 -9.63 3.55
C ILE A 91 28.44 -9.37 3.63
N ILE A 92 29.25 -10.34 3.20
CA ILE A 92 30.68 -10.11 2.96
C ILE A 92 30.72 -9.32 1.66
N LYS A 93 30.93 -8.00 1.77
CA LYS A 93 31.36 -7.18 0.63
C LYS A 93 32.84 -7.46 0.44
N ASP A 94 33.18 -8.10 -0.68
CA ASP A 94 34.51 -7.97 -1.30
C ASP A 94 34.62 -6.58 -1.96
#